data_AF-A0A661PCU9-F1
#
_entry.id   AF-A0A661PCU9-F1
#
_cell.length_a   1.000
_cell.length_b   1.000
_cell.length_c   1.000
_cell.angle_alpha   90.00
_cell.angle_beta   90.00
_cell.angle_gamma   90.00
#
_symmetry.space_group_name_H-M   'P 1'
#
loop_
_entity.id
_entity.type
_entity.pdbx_description
1 polymer ?
#
loop_
_entity_poly.entity_id
_entity_poly.type
_entity_poly.pdbx_seq_one_letter_code
_entity_poly.pdbx_strand_id
1 'polypeptide(L)'
;MVARVDTVPYVHPVARRTTSLLAPVALLGLAVGLTAYGASCAAAPGPTSVPELNKVVPTLPEPDPIPVVEPPAEPVPFSGTVAEALDVGCTTVIIKGLSEQIIAEGNCMFPGSYAKLPALDNVTLDDAVFPYLRLGARDALVDALESEPTRKMKINSMLRTVAQQYLLYDWYKRGRCGVKLAALPGKSNHQTGLAIDISKPGSWRRTLKRHGYRWFGKRDQWHFDYVDGDAHAPKGLDVEAFQRLWNRNHPDEPIGSDGDWGDATKEAMRRAPAGGFPKGARCEVKDVAPPDASAD
;
A
#
# COMPACT_ATOMS: atom_id res chain seq x y z
N MET A 1 14.24 26.05 -40.44
CA MET A 1 14.30 24.63 -40.88
C MET A 1 14.02 23.78 -39.65
N VAL A 2 12.80 23.26 -39.53
CA VAL A 2 12.35 22.50 -38.35
C VAL A 2 12.29 21.03 -38.76
N ALA A 3 13.09 20.19 -38.11
CA ALA A 3 13.10 18.76 -38.34
C ALA A 3 11.85 18.13 -37.70
N ARG A 4 11.03 17.48 -38.53
CA ARG A 4 9.94 16.60 -38.06
C ARG A 4 10.56 15.38 -37.42
N VAL A 5 10.15 15.06 -36.20
CA VAL A 5 10.42 13.78 -35.55
C VAL A 5 9.21 12.91 -35.81
N ASP A 6 9.39 11.88 -36.63
CA ASP A 6 8.34 10.90 -36.92
C ASP A 6 8.10 10.02 -35.68
N THR A 7 6.91 10.14 -35.09
CA THR A 7 6.44 9.23 -34.03
C THR A 7 5.96 7.92 -34.65
N VAL A 8 6.66 6.82 -34.37
CA VAL A 8 6.21 5.47 -34.69
C VAL A 8 5.12 5.06 -33.69
N PRO A 9 3.93 4.60 -34.10
CA PRO A 9 2.90 4.16 -33.18
C PRO A 9 3.30 2.85 -32.47
N TYR A 10 3.12 2.86 -31.15
CA TYR A 10 3.28 1.68 -30.29
C TYR A 10 2.18 0.66 -30.60
N VAL A 11 2.57 -0.49 -31.17
CA VAL A 11 1.66 -1.61 -31.44
C VAL A 11 1.63 -2.52 -30.21
N HIS A 12 0.47 -2.66 -29.57
CA HIS A 12 0.26 -3.62 -28.49
C HIS A 12 0.60 -5.05 -28.95
N PRO A 13 1.41 -5.83 -28.21
CA PRO A 13 1.58 -7.24 -28.51
C PRO A 13 0.29 -7.97 -28.18
N VAL A 14 -0.35 -8.52 -29.22
CA VAL A 14 -1.45 -9.48 -29.12
C VAL A 14 -0.95 -10.70 -28.34
N ALA A 15 -1.57 -10.97 -27.19
CA ALA A 15 -1.29 -12.15 -26.37
C ALA A 15 -1.54 -13.42 -27.19
N ARG A 16 -0.46 -14.13 -27.56
CA ARG A 16 -0.54 -15.49 -28.12
C ARG A 16 -1.06 -16.43 -27.03
N ARG A 17 -2.30 -16.90 -27.18
CA ARG A 17 -2.83 -18.03 -26.43
C ARG A 17 -2.03 -19.29 -26.82
N THR A 18 -1.08 -19.69 -25.98
CA THR A 18 -0.50 -21.02 -26.05
C THR A 18 -1.50 -22.01 -25.46
N THR A 19 -2.19 -22.73 -26.33
CA THR A 19 -2.91 -23.96 -25.98
C THR A 19 -1.90 -24.99 -25.50
N SER A 20 -1.85 -25.23 -24.19
CA SER A 20 -1.06 -26.32 -23.61
C SER A 20 -1.83 -27.63 -23.78
N LEU A 21 -1.24 -28.55 -24.54
CA LEU A 21 -1.71 -29.92 -24.72
C LEU A 21 -1.69 -30.66 -23.37
N LEU A 22 -2.83 -31.24 -23.02
CA LEU A 22 -2.99 -32.20 -21.92
C LEU A 22 -2.20 -33.48 -22.25
N ALA A 23 -1.31 -33.89 -21.34
CA ALA A 23 -0.78 -35.25 -21.30
C ALA A 23 -1.49 -36.01 -20.16
N PRO A 24 -1.96 -37.26 -20.39
CA PRO A 24 -2.63 -38.04 -19.38
C PRO A 24 -1.59 -38.64 -18.41
N VAL A 25 -1.73 -38.34 -17.12
CA VAL A 25 -0.98 -39.05 -16.06
C VAL A 25 -1.87 -40.16 -15.53
N ALA A 26 -1.34 -41.37 -15.61
CA ALA A 26 -1.95 -42.62 -15.21
C ALA A 26 -2.34 -42.63 -13.72
N LEU A 27 -3.54 -43.15 -13.44
CA LEU A 27 -3.98 -43.60 -12.13
C LEU A 27 -3.05 -44.72 -11.64
N LEU A 28 -2.43 -44.53 -10.47
CA LEU A 28 -2.02 -45.64 -9.61
C LEU A 28 -2.85 -45.56 -8.33
N GLY A 29 -3.72 -46.55 -8.15
CA GLY A 29 -4.52 -46.72 -6.95
C GLY A 29 -3.65 -47.17 -5.79
N LEU A 30 -3.81 -46.50 -4.64
CA LEU A 30 -3.51 -47.08 -3.34
C LEU A 30 -4.77 -46.99 -2.49
N ALA A 31 -5.40 -48.15 -2.28
CA ALA A 31 -6.45 -48.34 -1.29
C ALA A 31 -5.80 -48.44 0.10
N VAL A 32 -6.21 -47.58 1.03
CA VAL A 32 -5.91 -47.74 2.45
C VAL A 32 -7.18 -47.47 3.27
N GLY A 33 -7.70 -48.57 3.84
CA GLY A 33 -8.28 -48.67 5.18
C GLY A 33 -9.33 -47.65 5.62
N LEU A 34 -10.61 -48.01 5.48
CA LEU A 34 -11.69 -47.50 6.33
C LEU A 34 -11.47 -47.99 7.78
N THR A 35 -11.36 -47.06 8.74
CA THR A 35 -11.67 -47.32 10.14
C THR A 35 -12.99 -46.65 10.49
N ALA A 36 -14.02 -47.47 10.67
CA ALA A 36 -15.33 -47.05 11.18
C ALA A 36 -15.22 -46.85 12.70
N TYR A 37 -15.35 -45.61 13.17
CA TYR A 37 -15.68 -45.33 14.56
C TYR A 37 -17.20 -45.30 14.71
N GLY A 38 -17.75 -46.31 15.37
CA GLY A 38 -19.15 -46.36 15.75
C GLY A 38 -19.45 -45.35 16.86
N ALA A 39 -20.31 -44.39 16.58
CA ALA A 39 -20.97 -43.58 17.59
C ALA A 39 -22.19 -44.34 18.10
N SER A 40 -22.07 -44.88 19.32
CA SER A 40 -23.17 -45.53 20.05
C SER A 40 -24.15 -44.48 20.57
N CYS A 41 -25.44 -44.65 20.24
CA CYS A 41 -26.54 -43.91 20.84
C CYS A 41 -26.77 -44.40 22.27
N ALA A 42 -26.57 -43.54 23.26
CA ALA A 42 -27.05 -43.76 24.62
C ALA A 42 -28.25 -42.84 24.90
N ALA A 43 -29.39 -43.46 25.22
CA ALA A 43 -30.64 -42.83 25.57
C ALA A 43 -30.53 -42.04 26.89
N ALA A 44 -31.16 -40.86 26.92
CA ALA A 44 -31.27 -40.04 28.11
C ALA A 44 -32.33 -40.61 29.09
N PRO A 45 -32.09 -40.62 30.41
CA PRO A 45 -33.11 -40.92 31.41
C PRO A 45 -34.10 -39.75 31.60
N GLY A 46 -35.34 -40.12 31.97
CA GLY A 46 -36.52 -39.26 32.03
C GLY A 46 -36.52 -38.16 33.12
N PRO A 47 -37.60 -37.36 33.16
CA PRO A 47 -37.63 -36.13 33.92
C PRO A 47 -37.82 -36.37 35.43
N THR A 48 -36.88 -35.87 36.23
CA THR A 48 -37.05 -35.66 37.66
C THR A 48 -37.72 -34.33 37.92
N SER A 49 -38.85 -34.37 38.64
CA SER A 49 -39.58 -33.22 39.15
C SER A 49 -38.73 -32.40 40.11
N VAL A 50 -38.49 -31.13 39.78
CA VAL A 50 -37.92 -30.12 40.69
C VAL A 50 -39.02 -29.42 41.48
N PRO A 51 -38.85 -29.16 42.79
CA PRO A 51 -39.82 -28.43 43.59
C PRO A 51 -39.78 -26.94 43.28
N GLU A 52 -40.98 -26.35 43.21
CA GLU A 52 -41.25 -24.95 42.92
C GLU A 52 -40.74 -24.05 44.06
N LEU A 53 -39.66 -23.31 43.78
CA LEU A 53 -39.10 -22.33 44.70
C LEU A 53 -39.73 -20.96 44.39
N ASN A 54 -40.73 -20.58 45.18
CA ASN A 54 -41.31 -19.22 45.17
C ASN A 54 -40.24 -18.19 45.51
N LYS A 55 -39.60 -17.61 44.49
CA LYS A 55 -38.73 -16.44 44.62
C LYS A 55 -39.56 -15.18 44.40
N VAL A 56 -39.74 -14.43 45.49
CA VAL A 56 -40.08 -13.01 45.42
C VAL A 56 -38.96 -12.31 44.66
N VAL A 57 -39.26 -11.80 43.45
CA VAL A 57 -38.32 -11.04 42.63
C VAL A 57 -38.31 -9.61 43.16
N PRO A 58 -37.19 -9.10 43.72
CA PRO A 58 -37.07 -7.69 44.03
C PRO A 58 -37.01 -6.91 42.71
N THR A 59 -37.87 -5.91 42.54
CA THR A 59 -37.77 -4.94 41.45
C THR A 59 -36.44 -4.19 41.57
N LEU A 60 -35.51 -4.50 40.67
CA LEU A 60 -34.27 -3.76 40.51
C LEU A 60 -34.59 -2.36 39.97
N PRO A 61 -33.99 -1.29 40.53
CA PRO A 61 -34.15 0.05 39.98
C PRO A 61 -33.65 0.10 38.54
N GLU A 62 -34.35 0.87 37.70
CA GLU A 62 -33.94 1.08 36.30
C GLU A 62 -32.53 1.67 36.26
N PRO A 63 -31.63 1.15 35.40
CA PRO A 63 -30.28 1.66 35.30
C PRO A 63 -30.29 3.10 34.79
N ASP A 64 -29.48 3.95 35.42
CA ASP A 64 -29.28 5.32 34.98
C ASP A 64 -28.90 5.37 33.48
N PRO A 65 -29.38 6.36 32.71
CA PRO A 65 -29.04 6.50 31.31
C PRO A 65 -27.52 6.65 31.16
N ILE A 66 -26.92 5.72 30.40
CA ILE A 66 -25.49 5.73 30.12
C ILE A 66 -25.16 7.05 29.40
N PRO A 67 -24.18 7.83 29.88
CA PRO A 67 -23.77 9.05 29.18
C PRO A 67 -23.31 8.68 27.77
N VAL A 68 -23.89 9.33 26.77
CA VAL A 68 -23.47 9.21 25.37
C VAL A 68 -22.05 9.75 25.29
N VAL A 69 -21.07 8.85 25.22
CA VAL A 69 -19.67 9.22 25.00
C VAL A 69 -19.58 9.71 23.55
N GLU A 70 -19.36 11.02 23.37
CA GLU A 70 -19.06 11.57 22.04
C GLU A 70 -17.87 10.79 21.44
N PRO A 71 -17.94 10.41 20.15
CA PRO A 71 -16.83 9.73 19.51
C PRO A 71 -15.58 10.62 19.63
N PRO A 72 -14.39 10.04 19.90
CA PRO A 72 -13.17 10.81 20.05
C PRO A 72 -12.97 11.69 18.81
N ALA A 73 -12.77 12.99 19.05
CA ALA A 73 -12.45 13.94 17.99
C ALA A 73 -11.28 13.42 17.16
N GLU A 74 -11.37 13.54 15.84
CA GLU A 74 -10.28 13.12 14.96
C GLU A 74 -8.99 13.85 15.37
N PRO A 75 -7.83 13.16 15.40
CA PRO A 75 -6.58 13.77 15.80
C PRO A 75 -6.26 14.95 14.89
N VAL A 76 -6.00 16.11 15.49
CA VAL A 76 -5.66 17.34 14.77
C VAL A 76 -4.38 17.10 13.95
N PRO A 77 -4.38 17.35 12.63
CA PRO A 77 -3.20 17.17 11.81
C PRO A 77 -2.08 18.11 12.26
N PHE A 78 -0.85 17.59 12.29
CA PHE A 78 0.33 18.37 12.65
C PHE A 78 0.54 19.52 11.65
N SER A 79 0.68 20.76 12.17
CA SER A 79 0.71 21.99 11.38
C SER A 79 2.12 22.55 11.11
N GLY A 80 3.17 21.86 11.55
CA GLY A 80 4.56 22.28 11.33
C GLY A 80 5.12 21.88 9.96
N THR A 81 6.39 22.22 9.76
CA THR A 81 7.21 21.81 8.62
C THR A 81 7.66 20.36 8.75
N VAL A 82 8.10 19.75 7.64
CA VAL A 82 8.73 18.42 7.66
C VAL A 82 9.98 18.42 8.55
N ALA A 83 10.76 19.50 8.60
CA ALA A 83 11.91 19.60 9.48
C ALA A 83 11.52 19.51 10.97
N GLU A 84 10.46 20.20 11.39
CA GLU A 84 9.95 20.12 12.77
C GLU A 84 9.37 18.73 13.06
N ALA A 85 8.72 18.10 12.07
CA ALA A 85 8.17 16.76 12.21
C ALA A 85 9.23 15.68 12.53
N LEU A 86 10.51 15.90 12.18
CA LEU A 86 11.61 14.98 12.49
C LEU A 86 11.83 14.77 13.99
N ASP A 87 11.46 15.77 14.81
CA ASP A 87 11.76 15.78 16.24
C ASP A 87 10.56 15.47 17.14
N VAL A 88 9.34 15.52 16.59
CA VAL A 88 8.08 15.33 17.34
C VAL A 88 7.80 13.86 17.68
N GLY A 89 8.30 12.90 16.90
CA GLY A 89 8.08 11.48 17.19
C GLY A 89 8.71 10.54 16.17
N CYS A 90 8.45 9.24 16.35
CA CYS A 90 8.98 8.16 15.53
C CYS A 90 7.91 7.51 14.64
N THR A 91 7.07 8.35 14.03
CA THR A 91 6.00 7.90 13.13
C THR A 91 5.98 8.73 11.87
N THR A 92 5.82 8.08 10.72
CA THR A 92 5.66 8.77 9.43
C THR A 92 4.23 9.27 9.20
N VAL A 93 3.27 8.91 10.06
CA VAL A 93 1.87 9.38 10.00
C VAL A 93 1.80 10.91 10.09
N ILE A 94 2.74 11.54 10.78
CA ILE A 94 2.78 12.99 10.99
C ILE A 94 2.88 13.81 9.68
N ILE A 95 3.41 13.23 8.60
CA ILE A 95 3.52 13.86 7.27
C ILE A 95 2.50 13.29 6.26
N LYS A 96 1.39 12.75 6.76
CA LYS A 96 0.40 12.06 5.91
C LYS A 96 -0.24 12.97 4.87
N GLY A 97 -0.64 14.18 5.24
CA GLY A 97 -1.26 15.12 4.31
C GLY A 97 -0.34 15.47 3.13
N LEU A 98 0.94 15.78 3.38
CA LEU A 98 1.91 16.00 2.31
C LEU A 98 2.10 14.75 1.43
N SER A 99 2.17 13.57 2.03
CA SER A 99 2.34 12.31 1.29
C SER A 99 1.15 12.01 0.39
N GLU A 100 -0.08 12.26 0.84
CA GLU A 100 -1.29 12.09 0.03
C GLU A 100 -1.31 13.05 -1.17
N GLN A 101 -0.81 14.28 -1.01
CA GLN A 101 -0.65 15.20 -2.15
C GLN A 101 0.39 14.72 -3.16
N ILE A 102 1.53 14.18 -2.70
CA ILE A 102 2.57 13.60 -3.57
C ILE A 102 1.99 12.42 -4.36
N ILE A 103 1.22 11.56 -3.71
CA ILE A 103 0.52 10.42 -4.34
C ILE A 103 -0.45 10.91 -5.42
N ALA A 104 -1.27 11.92 -5.09
CA ALA A 104 -2.24 12.48 -6.01
C ALA A 104 -1.55 13.13 -7.23
N GLU A 105 -0.50 13.93 -7.02
CA GLU A 105 0.26 14.55 -8.12
C GLU A 105 0.95 13.49 -8.99
N GLY A 106 1.55 12.46 -8.39
CA GLY A 106 2.15 11.35 -9.14
C GLY A 106 1.13 10.59 -10.01
N ASN A 107 -0.08 10.38 -9.50
CA ASN A 107 -1.19 9.80 -10.29
C ASN A 107 -1.71 10.75 -11.37
N CYS A 108 -1.68 12.08 -11.16
CA CYS A 108 -1.99 13.06 -12.19
C CYS A 108 -0.96 13.04 -13.32
N MET A 109 0.33 12.85 -12.99
CA MET A 109 1.40 12.76 -13.98
C MET A 109 1.32 11.45 -14.78
N PHE A 110 1.09 10.33 -14.09
CA PHE A 110 1.02 9.00 -14.68
C PHE A 110 -0.05 8.17 -13.96
N PRO A 111 -1.27 8.08 -14.52
CA PRO A 111 -2.36 7.31 -13.94
C PRO A 111 -1.96 5.87 -13.61
N GLY A 112 -2.35 5.39 -12.43
CA GLY A 112 -2.02 4.04 -11.96
C GLY A 112 -0.64 3.90 -11.31
N SER A 113 0.12 5.00 -11.14
CA SER A 113 1.42 4.94 -10.47
C SER A 113 1.33 4.59 -8.99
N TYR A 114 0.25 5.02 -8.32
CA TYR A 114 0.00 4.77 -6.90
C TYR A 114 -1.48 4.43 -6.69
N ALA A 115 -1.87 3.23 -7.10
CA ALA A 115 -3.21 2.68 -6.92
C ALA A 115 -3.40 2.15 -5.49
N LYS A 116 -4.54 2.49 -4.87
CA LYS A 116 -4.86 2.02 -3.52
C LYS A 116 -5.14 0.50 -3.51
N LEU A 117 -4.64 -0.19 -2.49
CA LEU A 117 -5.00 -1.56 -2.18
C LEU A 117 -6.46 -1.57 -1.67
N PRO A 118 -7.34 -2.42 -2.23
CA PRO A 118 -8.69 -2.58 -1.70
C PRO A 118 -8.65 -3.16 -0.28
N ALA A 119 -9.73 -2.94 0.47
CA ALA A 119 -9.92 -3.66 1.74
C ALA A 119 -10.10 -5.15 1.46
N LEU A 120 -9.36 -5.99 2.16
CA LEU A 120 -9.35 -7.45 2.00
C LEU A 120 -9.41 -8.10 3.38
N ASP A 121 -10.33 -9.06 3.56
CA ASP A 121 -10.58 -9.71 4.86
C ASP A 121 -9.37 -10.47 5.41
N ASN A 122 -8.43 -10.84 4.55
CA ASN A 122 -7.21 -11.54 4.91
C ASN A 122 -5.97 -10.66 5.04
N VAL A 123 -6.14 -9.33 5.02
CA VAL A 123 -5.07 -8.35 5.19
C VAL A 123 -5.25 -7.55 6.47
N THR A 124 -4.14 -7.33 7.18
CA THR A 124 -4.05 -6.34 8.25
C THR A 124 -2.92 -5.37 7.92
N LEU A 125 -3.20 -4.08 8.03
CA LEU A 125 -2.25 -2.99 7.81
C LEU A 125 -1.90 -2.36 9.16
N ASP A 126 -0.64 -2.02 9.38
CA ASP A 126 -0.25 -1.14 10.47
C ASP A 126 -0.67 0.32 10.15
N ASP A 127 -0.94 1.14 11.18
CA ASP A 127 -1.49 2.51 11.02
C ASP A 127 -0.63 3.44 10.16
N ALA A 128 0.68 3.21 10.12
CA ALA A 128 1.64 4.00 9.34
C ALA A 128 1.77 3.53 7.87
N VAL A 129 1.07 2.46 7.48
CA VAL A 129 1.13 1.92 6.12
C VAL A 129 0.33 2.79 5.17
N PHE A 130 0.95 3.18 4.06
CA PHE A 130 0.29 3.86 2.95
C PHE A 130 -0.09 2.77 1.95
N PRO A 131 -1.37 2.37 1.86
CA PRO A 131 -1.78 1.17 1.15
C PRO A 131 -1.87 1.43 -0.35
N TYR A 132 -0.77 1.88 -0.94
CA TYR A 132 -0.65 2.19 -2.36
C TYR A 132 0.49 1.37 -2.94
N LEU A 133 0.26 0.89 -4.16
CA LEU A 133 1.25 0.25 -5.00
C LEU A 133 1.01 0.72 -6.43
N ARG A 134 1.98 0.52 -7.30
CA ARG A 134 1.76 0.66 -8.74
C ARG A 134 0.71 -0.35 -9.20
N LEU A 135 -0.10 0.02 -10.18
CA LEU A 135 -1.28 -0.73 -10.61
C LEU A 135 -1.03 -2.23 -10.78
N GLY A 136 -0.03 -2.64 -11.57
CA GLY A 136 0.27 -4.06 -11.78
C GLY A 136 0.74 -4.79 -10.53
N ALA A 137 1.54 -4.13 -9.67
CA ALA A 137 1.95 -4.71 -8.39
C ALA A 137 0.74 -4.88 -7.45
N ARG A 138 -0.12 -3.87 -7.37
CA ARG A 138 -1.35 -3.90 -6.58
C ARG A 138 -2.25 -5.06 -6.99
N ASP A 139 -2.50 -5.21 -8.28
CA ASP A 139 -3.34 -6.28 -8.83
C ASP A 139 -2.72 -7.66 -8.55
N ALA A 140 -1.41 -7.83 -8.78
CA ALA A 140 -0.72 -9.08 -8.48
C ALA A 140 -0.75 -9.45 -6.99
N LEU A 141 -0.69 -8.46 -6.08
CA LEU A 141 -0.83 -8.70 -4.64
C LEU A 141 -2.24 -9.15 -4.28
N VAL A 142 -3.27 -8.52 -4.87
CA VAL A 142 -4.67 -8.92 -4.70
C VAL A 142 -4.86 -10.37 -5.15
N ASP A 143 -4.41 -10.72 -6.36
CA ASP A 143 -4.49 -12.09 -6.87
C ASP A 143 -3.79 -13.10 -5.95
N ALA A 144 -2.62 -12.74 -5.40
CA ALA A 144 -1.89 -13.59 -4.47
C ALA A 144 -2.65 -13.83 -3.16
N LEU A 145 -3.31 -12.79 -2.64
CA LEU A 145 -4.13 -12.87 -1.42
C LEU A 145 -5.42 -13.65 -1.64
N GLU A 146 -6.08 -13.45 -2.78
CA GLU A 146 -7.31 -14.16 -3.15
C GLU A 146 -7.06 -15.65 -3.43
N SER A 147 -5.88 -16.01 -3.92
CA SER A 147 -5.49 -17.42 -4.08
C SER A 147 -5.35 -18.18 -2.75
N GLU A 148 -5.31 -17.47 -1.61
CA GLU A 148 -5.03 -18.00 -0.28
C GLU A 148 -5.96 -17.36 0.78
N PRO A 149 -7.29 -17.45 0.63
CA PRO A 149 -8.25 -16.61 1.35
C PRO A 149 -8.29 -16.88 2.87
N THR A 150 -7.89 -18.07 3.31
CA THR A 150 -7.81 -18.43 4.74
C THR A 150 -6.51 -17.98 5.39
N ARG A 151 -5.46 -17.68 4.60
CA ARG A 151 -4.17 -17.27 5.12
C ARG A 151 -4.16 -15.76 5.31
N LYS A 152 -3.84 -15.32 6.53
CA LYS A 152 -3.75 -13.90 6.87
C LYS A 152 -2.36 -13.32 6.57
N MET A 153 -2.32 -12.12 6.01
CA MET A 153 -1.10 -11.34 5.79
C MET A 153 -1.15 -10.07 6.63
N LYS A 154 -0.10 -9.85 7.43
CA LYS A 154 0.16 -8.54 8.02
C LYS A 154 1.21 -7.82 7.18
N ILE A 155 0.84 -6.66 6.66
CA ILE A 155 1.72 -5.79 5.87
C ILE A 155 2.24 -4.68 6.77
N ASN A 156 3.57 -4.57 6.83
CA ASN A 156 4.29 -3.63 7.69
C ASN A 156 4.65 -2.35 6.92
N SER A 157 4.85 -2.45 5.60
CA SER A 157 5.13 -1.30 4.72
C SER A 157 4.72 -1.58 3.27
N MET A 158 4.33 -0.53 2.55
CA MET A 158 4.02 -0.54 1.10
C MET A 158 4.67 0.70 0.48
N LEU A 159 3.94 1.56 -0.25
CA LEU A 159 4.47 2.85 -0.68
C LEU A 159 5.05 3.62 0.52
N ARG A 160 6.26 4.13 0.33
CA ARG A 160 6.85 5.18 1.15
C ARG A 160 7.14 6.34 0.22
N THR A 161 6.44 7.46 0.33
CA THR A 161 6.72 8.65 -0.48
C THR A 161 8.09 9.22 -0.13
N VAL A 162 8.62 10.11 -0.97
CA VAL A 162 9.89 10.81 -0.72
C VAL A 162 9.88 11.54 0.63
N ALA A 163 8.73 12.08 1.06
CA ALA A 163 8.58 12.70 2.37
C ALA A 163 8.75 11.68 3.51
N GLN A 164 8.08 10.53 3.45
CA GLN A 164 8.25 9.45 4.43
C GLN A 164 9.69 8.91 4.44
N GLN A 165 10.27 8.74 3.25
CA GLN A 165 11.64 8.26 3.11
C GLN A 165 12.65 9.27 3.66
N TYR A 166 12.40 10.58 3.53
CA TYR A 166 13.22 11.62 4.13
C TYR A 166 13.24 11.53 5.67
N LEU A 167 12.08 11.36 6.31
CA LEU A 167 11.99 11.12 7.77
C LEU A 167 12.82 9.90 8.19
N LEU A 168 12.61 8.76 7.53
CA LEU A 168 13.33 7.52 7.85
C LEU A 168 14.83 7.63 7.62
N TYR A 169 15.25 8.30 6.54
CA TYR A 169 16.67 8.50 6.24
C TYR A 169 17.33 9.41 7.27
N ASP A 170 16.68 10.49 7.68
CA ASP A 170 17.19 11.38 8.71
C ASP A 170 17.28 10.67 10.08
N TRP A 171 16.25 9.93 10.50
CA TRP A 171 16.30 9.14 11.73
C TRP A 171 17.39 8.07 11.70
N TYR A 172 17.57 7.39 10.58
CA TYR A 172 18.70 6.47 10.38
C TYR A 172 20.04 7.18 10.59
N LYS A 173 20.24 8.34 9.94
CA LYS A 173 21.48 9.13 10.06
C LYS A 173 21.73 9.65 11.47
N ARG A 174 20.68 9.94 12.24
CA ARG A 174 20.75 10.38 13.64
C ARG A 174 20.75 9.22 14.66
N GLY A 175 20.62 7.97 14.22
CA GLY A 175 20.51 6.81 15.12
C GLY A 175 19.23 6.81 15.97
N ARG A 176 18.14 7.41 15.49
CA ARG A 176 16.85 7.55 16.19
C ARG A 176 15.82 6.54 15.69
N CYS A 177 14.76 6.38 16.47
CA CYS A 177 13.56 5.63 16.08
C CYS A 177 13.81 4.15 15.71
N GLY A 178 14.92 3.58 16.16
CA GLY A 178 15.30 2.20 15.87
C GLY A 178 15.57 1.91 14.38
N VAL A 179 15.70 2.94 13.53
CA VAL A 179 15.91 2.77 12.10
C VAL A 179 17.36 2.37 11.84
N LYS A 180 17.58 1.08 11.57
CA LYS A 180 18.92 0.52 11.37
C LYS A 180 19.50 0.75 9.98
N LEU A 181 18.63 0.95 8.99
CA LEU A 181 19.01 1.19 7.60
C LEU A 181 17.88 1.91 6.88
N ALA A 182 18.22 2.94 6.11
CA ALA A 182 17.30 3.59 5.19
C ALA A 182 18.05 4.02 3.93
N ALA A 183 17.47 3.79 2.77
CA ALA A 183 17.99 4.31 1.51
C ALA A 183 17.91 5.84 1.47
N LEU A 184 18.82 6.47 0.71
CA LEU A 184 18.69 7.89 0.37
C LEU A 184 17.32 8.12 -0.31
N PRO A 185 16.60 9.23 -0.01
CA PRO A 185 15.37 9.53 -0.72
C PRO A 185 15.61 9.62 -2.24
N GLY A 186 14.61 9.17 -3.00
CA GLY A 186 14.71 8.95 -4.45
C GLY A 186 15.39 7.63 -4.83
N LYS A 187 15.95 6.88 -3.87
CA LYS A 187 16.64 5.60 -4.14
C LYS A 187 15.96 4.38 -3.49
N SER A 188 14.93 4.55 -2.67
CA SER A 188 14.18 3.44 -2.07
C SER A 188 13.27 2.74 -3.09
N ASN A 189 13.17 1.41 -3.04
CA ASN A 189 12.21 0.68 -3.88
C ASN A 189 10.76 0.89 -3.44
N HIS A 190 10.51 1.29 -2.19
CA HIS A 190 9.15 1.61 -1.74
C HIS A 190 8.59 2.86 -2.41
N GLN A 191 9.45 3.79 -2.83
CA GLN A 191 9.05 5.03 -3.51
C GLN A 191 8.48 4.79 -4.92
N THR A 192 8.81 3.66 -5.54
CA THR A 192 8.27 3.30 -6.86
C THR A 192 6.86 2.71 -6.78
N GLY A 193 6.37 2.39 -5.58
CA GLY A 193 5.12 1.65 -5.40
C GLY A 193 5.24 0.17 -5.78
N LEU A 194 6.45 -0.39 -5.89
CA LEU A 194 6.64 -1.81 -6.27
C LEU A 194 7.01 -2.71 -5.09
N ALA A 195 7.32 -2.15 -3.92
CA ALA A 195 7.81 -2.91 -2.78
C ALA A 195 6.75 -3.07 -1.68
N ILE A 196 6.80 -4.22 -1.01
CA ILE A 196 6.06 -4.50 0.22
C ILE A 196 6.98 -5.11 1.27
N ASP A 197 6.75 -4.74 2.52
CA ASP A 197 7.32 -5.43 3.69
C ASP A 197 6.20 -6.16 4.41
N ILE A 198 6.38 -7.46 4.64
CA ILE A 198 5.37 -8.29 5.29
C ILE A 198 5.91 -9.01 6.52
N SER A 199 5.02 -9.23 7.47
CA SER A 199 5.27 -10.16 8.57
C SER A 199 5.25 -11.61 8.08
N LYS A 200 6.06 -12.47 8.71
CA LYS A 200 6.16 -13.91 8.41
C LYS A 200 6.39 -14.20 6.90
N PRO A 201 7.46 -13.65 6.30
CA PRO A 201 7.74 -13.73 4.86
C PRO A 201 7.81 -15.18 4.35
N GLY A 202 8.26 -16.12 5.18
CA GLY A 202 8.36 -17.54 4.84
C GLY A 202 7.04 -18.19 4.41
N SER A 203 5.90 -17.81 5.00
CA SER A 203 4.60 -18.40 4.67
C SER A 203 4.04 -17.91 3.34
N TRP A 204 4.47 -16.74 2.88
CA TRP A 204 3.97 -16.10 1.66
C TRP A 204 4.93 -16.17 0.48
N ARG A 205 6.23 -16.39 0.74
CA ARG A 205 7.30 -16.30 -0.28
C ARG A 205 7.02 -17.11 -1.55
N ARG A 206 6.52 -18.35 -1.43
CA ARG A 206 6.23 -19.17 -2.62
C ARG A 206 5.06 -18.62 -3.42
N THR A 207 3.98 -18.18 -2.75
CA THR A 207 2.80 -17.60 -3.41
C THR A 207 3.18 -16.28 -4.07
N LEU A 208 3.77 -15.35 -3.32
CA LEU A 208 4.23 -14.06 -3.86
C LEU A 208 5.15 -14.24 -5.08
N LYS A 209 6.08 -15.20 -5.05
CA LYS A 209 6.93 -15.52 -6.20
C LYS A 209 6.16 -15.96 -7.45
N ARG A 210 5.06 -16.70 -7.31
CA ARG A 210 4.22 -17.09 -8.45
C ARG A 210 3.45 -15.91 -9.04
N HIS A 211 3.26 -14.84 -8.26
CA HIS A 211 2.57 -13.62 -8.66
C HIS A 211 3.57 -12.47 -8.92
N GLY A 212 4.77 -12.79 -9.40
CA GLY A 212 5.74 -11.78 -9.86
C GLY A 212 6.49 -11.01 -8.78
N TYR A 213 6.44 -11.42 -7.51
CA TYR A 213 7.24 -10.81 -6.46
C TYR A 213 8.57 -11.55 -6.23
N ARG A 214 9.66 -10.81 -6.16
CA ARG A 214 10.97 -11.30 -5.76
C ARG A 214 11.24 -10.96 -4.29
N TRP A 215 11.53 -11.99 -3.50
CA TRP A 215 12.02 -11.82 -2.13
C TRP A 215 13.44 -11.23 -2.13
N PHE A 216 13.68 -10.22 -1.30
CA PHE A 216 14.97 -9.52 -1.25
C PHE A 216 16.10 -10.37 -0.64
N GLY A 217 15.75 -11.35 0.20
CA GLY A 217 16.70 -12.27 0.80
C GLY A 217 17.02 -11.93 2.26
N LYS A 218 18.02 -12.62 2.83
CA LYS A 218 18.34 -12.52 4.27
C LYS A 218 18.78 -11.12 4.73
N ARG A 219 19.27 -10.28 3.81
CA ARG A 219 19.70 -8.90 4.12
C ARG A 219 18.52 -8.00 4.48
N ASP A 220 17.37 -8.28 3.91
CA ASP A 220 16.09 -7.67 4.28
C ASP A 220 14.98 -8.70 4.14
N GLN A 221 14.79 -9.51 5.18
CA GLN A 221 13.96 -10.69 5.08
C GLN A 221 12.47 -10.38 4.93
N TRP A 222 12.03 -9.17 5.24
CA TRP A 222 10.62 -8.76 5.17
C TRP A 222 10.23 -8.28 3.78
N HIS A 223 11.22 -7.87 2.98
CA HIS A 223 11.06 -7.12 1.75
C HIS A 223 10.81 -8.01 0.53
N PHE A 224 9.84 -7.59 -0.27
CA PHE A 224 9.56 -8.13 -1.61
C PHE A 224 9.43 -6.99 -2.61
N ASP A 225 10.05 -7.14 -3.78
CA ASP A 225 9.83 -6.27 -4.93
C ASP A 225 8.93 -6.97 -5.94
N TYR A 226 7.94 -6.30 -6.50
CA TYR A 226 7.29 -6.74 -7.73
C TYR A 226 8.26 -6.54 -8.91
N VAL A 227 8.48 -7.59 -9.70
CA VAL A 227 9.51 -7.63 -10.77
C VAL A 227 8.99 -8.09 -12.12
N ASP A 228 7.67 -8.28 -12.26
CA ASP A 228 7.02 -8.54 -13.53
C ASP A 228 6.31 -7.27 -14.05
N GLY A 229 5.88 -7.25 -15.31
CA GLY A 229 5.10 -6.15 -15.91
C GLY A 229 5.73 -4.76 -15.71
N ASP A 230 5.22 -4.02 -14.72
CA ASP A 230 5.64 -2.67 -14.30
C ASP A 230 7.02 -2.59 -13.61
N ALA A 231 7.79 -3.68 -13.58
CA ALA A 231 9.09 -3.81 -12.90
C ALA A 231 10.13 -2.72 -13.21
N HIS A 232 9.95 -2.00 -14.32
CA HIS A 232 10.84 -0.96 -14.81
C HIS A 232 10.38 0.46 -14.47
N ALA A 233 9.43 0.63 -13.54
CA ALA A 233 9.03 1.96 -13.09
C ALA A 233 10.25 2.76 -12.63
N PRO A 234 10.55 3.91 -13.27
CA PRO A 234 11.71 4.71 -12.90
C PRO A 234 11.55 5.23 -11.47
N LYS A 235 12.66 5.25 -10.73
CA LYS A 235 12.71 5.98 -9.46
C LYS A 235 12.62 7.47 -9.74
N GLY A 236 12.11 8.23 -8.77
CA GLY A 236 12.05 9.69 -8.84
C GLY A 236 10.68 10.25 -9.17
N LEU A 237 9.68 9.44 -9.55
CA LEU A 237 8.33 9.96 -9.83
C LEU A 237 7.73 10.70 -8.61
N ASP A 238 7.85 10.16 -7.41
CA ASP A 238 7.37 10.82 -6.20
C ASP A 238 8.20 12.06 -5.83
N VAL A 239 9.48 12.08 -6.21
CA VAL A 239 10.36 13.24 -6.07
C VAL A 239 9.91 14.36 -7.02
N GLU A 240 9.64 14.04 -8.29
CA GLU A 240 9.16 14.99 -9.30
C GLU A 240 7.77 15.52 -8.93
N ALA A 241 6.88 14.65 -8.45
CA ALA A 241 5.59 15.05 -7.92
C ALA A 241 5.72 16.06 -6.76
N PHE A 242 6.65 15.82 -5.82
CA PHE A 242 6.96 16.79 -4.77
C PHE A 242 7.52 18.11 -5.33
N GLN A 243 8.44 18.05 -6.29
CA GLN A 243 9.02 19.25 -6.92
C GLN A 243 7.96 20.12 -7.60
N ARG A 244 7.00 19.51 -8.31
CA ARG A 244 5.85 20.21 -8.92
C ARG A 244 4.96 20.88 -7.87
N LEU A 245 4.68 20.17 -6.78
CA LEU A 245 3.91 20.72 -5.65
C LEU A 245 4.64 21.90 -5.01
N TRP A 246 5.96 21.79 -4.80
CA TRP A 246 6.78 22.87 -4.27
C TRP A 246 6.69 24.12 -5.17
N ASN A 247 7.01 23.97 -6.45
CA ASN A 247 7.06 25.08 -7.42
C ASN A 247 5.71 25.80 -7.55
N ARG A 248 4.60 25.07 -7.42
CA ARG A 248 3.24 25.65 -7.46
C ARG A 248 2.95 26.56 -6.26
N ASN A 249 3.53 26.25 -5.11
CA ASN A 249 3.34 26.98 -3.86
C ASN A 249 4.45 28.01 -3.61
N HIS A 250 5.58 27.92 -4.33
CA HIS A 250 6.74 28.79 -4.23
C HIS A 250 7.19 29.27 -5.63
N PRO A 251 6.35 30.05 -6.35
CA PRO A 251 6.66 30.47 -7.72
C PRO A 251 7.90 31.36 -7.82
N ASP A 252 8.26 32.05 -6.74
CA ASP A 252 9.43 32.93 -6.66
C ASP A 252 10.73 32.19 -6.29
N GLU A 253 10.63 30.90 -5.94
CA GLU A 253 11.75 30.04 -5.55
C GLU A 253 11.60 28.62 -6.14
N PRO A 254 11.59 28.48 -7.48
CA PRO A 254 11.42 27.18 -8.11
C PRO A 254 12.68 26.33 -7.98
N ILE A 255 12.47 25.01 -7.89
CA ILE A 255 13.51 23.98 -7.98
C ILE A 255 13.33 23.18 -9.28
N GLY A 256 14.35 22.38 -9.66
CA GLY A 256 14.24 21.43 -10.76
C GLY A 256 13.05 20.49 -10.56
N SER A 257 12.30 20.19 -11.63
CA SER A 257 11.25 19.15 -11.66
C SER A 257 11.72 17.99 -12.53
N ASP A 258 12.74 17.30 -12.05
CA ASP A 258 13.54 16.29 -12.76
C ASP A 258 13.49 14.90 -12.11
N GLY A 259 12.83 14.78 -10.95
CA GLY A 259 12.79 13.55 -10.17
C GLY A 259 14.07 13.25 -9.39
N ASP A 260 15.05 14.17 -9.39
CA ASP A 260 16.32 13.98 -8.71
C ASP A 260 16.31 14.53 -7.28
N TRP A 261 16.85 13.72 -6.37
CA TRP A 261 17.06 14.10 -4.98
C TRP A 261 18.36 14.87 -4.80
N GLY A 262 18.34 16.15 -5.17
CA GLY A 262 19.43 17.12 -4.96
C GLY A 262 19.25 18.01 -3.73
N ASP A 263 20.25 18.86 -3.46
CA ASP A 263 20.26 19.76 -2.30
C ASP A 263 19.07 20.73 -2.28
N ALA A 264 18.70 21.30 -3.44
CA ALA A 264 17.53 22.17 -3.56
C ALA A 264 16.23 21.43 -3.19
N THR A 265 16.04 20.21 -3.70
CA THR A 265 14.90 19.35 -3.36
C THR A 265 14.86 19.01 -1.87
N LYS A 266 16.02 18.74 -1.26
CA LYS A 266 16.13 18.47 0.17
C LYS A 266 15.76 19.69 1.03
N GLU A 267 16.25 20.88 0.69
CA GLU A 267 15.93 22.12 1.42
C GLU A 267 14.46 22.54 1.23
N ALA A 268 13.89 22.30 0.06
CA ALA A 268 12.44 22.41 -0.17
C ALA A 268 11.67 21.42 0.72
N MET A 269 12.07 20.14 0.75
CA MET A 269 11.41 19.11 1.58
C MET A 269 11.41 19.51 3.05
N ARG A 270 12.53 20.02 3.57
CA ARG A 270 12.66 20.48 4.96
C ARG A 270 11.64 21.55 5.33
N ARG A 271 11.39 22.50 4.42
CA ARG A 271 10.48 23.63 4.63
C ARG A 271 9.03 23.34 4.29
N ALA A 272 8.76 22.24 3.58
CA ALA A 272 7.41 21.88 3.19
C ALA A 272 6.51 21.71 4.44
N PRO A 273 5.24 22.11 4.39
CA PRO A 273 4.28 21.84 5.44
C PRO A 273 4.01 20.33 5.54
N ALA A 274 4.19 19.74 6.71
CA ALA A 274 3.97 18.32 6.97
C ALA A 274 2.52 17.88 6.67
N GLY A 275 1.57 18.77 6.98
CA GLY A 275 0.15 18.60 6.66
C GLY A 275 -0.20 18.75 5.17
N GLY A 276 0.75 19.13 4.32
CA GLY A 276 0.53 19.39 2.89
C GLY A 276 0.37 20.87 2.55
N PHE A 277 0.54 21.18 1.27
CA PHE A 277 0.50 22.53 0.75
C PHE A 277 -0.93 23.06 0.55
N PRO A 278 -1.15 24.39 0.60
CA PRO A 278 -2.44 24.99 0.23
C PRO A 278 -2.87 24.69 -1.20
N LYS A 279 -1.95 24.73 -2.18
CA LYS A 279 -2.20 24.33 -3.56
C LYS A 279 -1.74 22.89 -3.76
N GLY A 280 -2.69 21.95 -3.65
CA GLY A 280 -2.44 20.52 -3.79
C GLY A 280 -2.18 20.06 -5.23
N ALA A 281 -2.45 18.77 -5.47
CA ALA A 281 -2.22 18.13 -6.75
C ALA A 281 -3.07 18.73 -7.88
N ARG A 282 -2.53 18.76 -9.11
CA ARG A 282 -3.25 19.27 -10.29
C ARG A 282 -3.04 18.36 -11.49
N CYS A 283 -4.12 17.72 -11.95
CA CYS A 283 -4.12 16.95 -13.18
C CYS A 283 -4.26 17.92 -14.35
N GLU A 284 -3.18 18.12 -15.08
CA GLU A 284 -3.23 18.83 -16.35
C GLU A 284 -3.98 17.95 -17.34
N VAL A 285 -5.21 18.34 -17.67
CA VAL A 285 -5.89 17.80 -18.85
C VAL A 285 -5.12 18.37 -20.03
N LYS A 286 -4.29 17.57 -20.69
CA LYS A 286 -3.85 17.95 -22.04
C LYS A 286 -5.10 17.91 -22.90
N ASP A 287 -5.61 19.07 -23.29
CA ASP A 287 -6.67 19.16 -24.29
C ASP A 287 -6.22 18.38 -25.52
N VAL A 288 -6.83 17.21 -25.74
CA VAL A 288 -6.66 16.49 -27.00
C VAL A 288 -7.41 17.32 -28.02
N ALA A 289 -6.66 18.01 -28.89
CA ALA A 289 -7.26 18.72 -30.02
C ALA A 289 -8.19 17.73 -30.77
N PRO A 290 -9.41 18.14 -31.15
CA PRO A 290 -10.29 17.28 -31.93
C PRO A 290 -9.57 16.83 -33.21
N PRO A 291 -9.78 15.60 -33.68
CA PRO A 291 -9.22 15.16 -34.95
C PRO A 291 -9.66 16.12 -36.05
N ASP A 292 -8.70 16.65 -36.81
CA ASP A 292 -8.95 17.57 -37.93
C ASP A 292 -10.00 16.98 -38.87
N ALA A 293 -11.19 17.57 -38.86
CA ALA A 293 -12.20 17.35 -39.87
C ALA A 293 -11.81 18.16 -41.11
N SER A 294 -10.86 17.67 -41.91
CA SER A 294 -10.71 18.08 -43.30
C SER A 294 -9.93 17.06 -44.12
N ALA A 295 -10.67 16.12 -44.69
CA ALA A 295 -10.29 15.41 -45.90
C ALA A 295 -11.58 15.12 -46.67
N ASP A 296 -12.08 16.14 -47.36
CA ASP A 296 -12.93 16.02 -48.55
C ASP A 296 -12.12 16.49 -49.76
#